data_AF-A0A224XAM6-F1
#
_entry.id   AF-A0A224XAM6-F1
#
_cell.length_a   1.000
_cell.length_b   1.000
_cell.length_c   1.000
_cell.angle_alpha   90.00
_cell.angle_beta   90.00
_cell.angle_gamma   90.00
#
_symmetry.space_group_name_H-M   'P 1'
#
loop_
_entity.id
_entity.type
_entity.pdbx_description
1 polymer ?
#
loop_
_entity_poly.entity_id
_entity_poly.type
_entity_poly.pdbx_seq_one_letter_code
_entity_poly.pdbx_strand_id
1 'polypeptide(L)'
;MLDEKRFKFRLFDEGAEGADGGGTPPEGTGANSGGAEGGISKEEHEKLLQAETDRRVTQALEKSRADNQKAIDAAVADALRQAKLSKEDREAEAQQKAQQAQAQKEAELSKRELTLEAKELLVEKGLNKEFINVLNFESQESMTASIDAISEFVIKEIASGIENGVKKRLADSAINPAGGAKGTATATKESFAKMSYEQKTELYNNNRELYNSLSQQNK
;
A
#
# COMPACT_ATOMS: atom_id res chain seq x y z
N MET A 1 -17.73 43.52 16.79
CA MET A 1 -16.45 42.80 16.58
C MET A 1 -16.27 42.73 15.07
N LEU A 2 -15.61 43.70 14.45
CA LEU A 2 -14.15 43.76 14.26
C LEU A 2 -13.62 42.51 13.55
N ASP A 3 -13.54 42.56 12.22
CA ASP A 3 -12.27 42.28 11.52
C ASP A 3 -12.23 42.89 10.09
N GLU A 4 -12.41 44.20 10.01
CA GLU A 4 -11.92 44.98 8.86
C GLU A 4 -10.41 45.20 9.01
N LYS A 5 -9.58 44.35 8.41
CA LYS A 5 -8.17 44.64 8.11
C LYS A 5 -7.58 43.66 7.09
N ARG A 6 -6.60 44.15 6.34
CA ARG A 6 -5.73 43.43 5.36
C ARG A 6 -6.24 43.29 3.92
N PHE A 7 -6.40 44.43 3.24
CA PHE A 7 -5.71 44.56 1.95
C PHE A 7 -4.96 45.90 1.91
N LYS A 8 -3.63 45.84 1.91
CA LYS A 8 -2.77 47.02 1.97
C LYS A 8 -2.67 47.65 0.58
N PHE A 9 -3.45 48.70 0.34
CA PHE A 9 -3.12 49.70 -0.67
C PHE A 9 -1.76 50.32 -0.29
N ARG A 10 -0.72 50.07 -1.10
CA ARG A 10 0.60 50.70 -0.95
C ARG A 10 0.77 51.70 -2.09
N LEU A 11 0.34 52.92 -1.84
CA LEU A 11 0.65 54.10 -2.63
C LEU A 11 0.80 55.26 -1.65
N PHE A 12 1.89 56.02 -1.80
CA PHE A 12 2.43 56.99 -0.83
C PHE A 12 2.94 56.40 0.50
N ASP A 13 4.28 56.40 0.63
CA ASP A 13 4.94 56.86 1.85
C ASP A 13 6.21 57.63 1.42
N GLU A 14 6.48 58.76 2.08
CA GLU A 14 7.47 59.77 1.71
C GLU A 14 8.09 60.30 3.01
N GLY A 15 9.37 59.99 3.29
CA GLY A 15 9.98 60.32 4.58
C GLY A 15 11.47 59.97 4.66
N ALA A 16 12.29 61.00 4.87
CA ALA A 16 13.74 61.06 4.76
C ALA A 16 14.55 60.56 5.99
N GLU A 17 15.85 60.91 5.98
CA GLU A 17 16.91 60.80 7.02
C GLU A 17 17.77 59.50 7.01
N GLY A 18 19.12 59.58 6.98
CA GLY A 18 20.02 60.74 6.82
C GLY A 18 21.53 60.40 6.96
N ALA A 19 22.40 61.35 6.53
CA ALA A 19 23.88 61.45 6.74
C ALA A 19 24.80 60.32 6.17
N ASP A 20 26.13 60.47 5.97
CA ASP A 20 27.04 61.57 5.51
C ASP A 20 28.45 60.90 5.28
N GLY A 21 29.45 61.36 4.51
CA GLY A 21 29.63 62.52 3.62
C GLY A 21 31.06 62.59 3.04
N GLY A 22 31.35 63.61 2.22
CA GLY A 22 32.70 63.96 1.70
C GLY A 22 33.11 63.32 0.33
N GLY A 23 33.73 64.04 -0.61
CA GLY A 23 34.02 65.48 -0.66
C GLY A 23 34.84 65.92 -1.90
N THR A 24 34.66 67.18 -2.29
CA THR A 24 35.48 68.01 -3.23
C THR A 24 35.45 67.73 -4.76
N PRO A 25 35.67 68.76 -5.62
CA PRO A 25 35.08 68.86 -6.96
C PRO A 25 36.08 68.77 -8.13
N PRO A 26 35.62 68.66 -9.39
CA PRO A 26 36.47 68.82 -10.57
C PRO A 26 36.80 70.30 -10.85
N GLU A 27 38.07 70.59 -11.12
CA GLU A 27 38.53 71.90 -11.59
C GLU A 27 37.99 72.25 -12.98
N GLY A 28 37.73 73.54 -13.20
CA GLY A 28 37.35 74.05 -14.50
C GLY A 28 38.55 74.49 -15.34
N THR A 29 38.46 74.33 -16.66
CA THR A 29 39.22 75.13 -17.62
C THR A 29 38.23 75.87 -18.52
N GLY A 30 38.32 77.20 -18.53
CA GLY A 30 37.32 78.06 -19.18
C GLY A 30 37.65 78.36 -20.64
N ALA A 31 36.61 78.63 -21.44
CA ALA A 31 36.73 79.29 -22.74
C ALA A 31 35.55 80.25 -22.96
N ASN A 32 35.88 81.54 -22.85
CA ASN A 32 35.24 82.78 -23.30
C ASN A 32 33.79 82.82 -23.84
N SER A 33 33.10 83.91 -23.49
CA SER A 33 31.77 84.31 -23.95
C SER A 33 31.66 84.59 -25.46
N GLY A 34 30.48 84.29 -26.02
CA GLY A 34 29.99 84.87 -27.28
C GLY A 34 28.47 85.03 -27.20
N GLY A 35 27.99 86.27 -27.09
CA GLY A 35 26.56 86.55 -26.91
C GLY A 35 25.77 86.57 -28.23
N ALA A 36 24.49 86.20 -28.15
CA ALA A 36 23.49 86.50 -29.16
C ALA A 36 22.16 86.76 -28.44
N GLU A 37 21.78 88.03 -28.31
CA GLU A 37 20.46 88.39 -27.77
C GLU A 37 19.37 88.11 -28.81
N GLY A 38 18.46 87.21 -28.45
CA GLY A 38 17.26 86.86 -29.20
C GLY A 38 16.16 86.47 -28.20
N GLY A 39 15.77 87.43 -27.36
CA GLY A 39 14.86 87.18 -26.24
C GLY A 39 13.45 86.80 -26.71
N ILE A 40 13.09 85.53 -26.53
CA ILE A 40 11.73 85.00 -26.71
C ILE A 40 10.76 85.81 -25.84
N SER A 41 9.60 86.18 -26.39
CA SER A 41 8.56 86.90 -25.64
C SER A 41 8.08 86.09 -24.42
N LYS A 42 7.65 86.76 -23.34
CA LYS A 42 7.10 86.06 -22.15
C LYS A 42 5.93 85.14 -22.51
N GLU A 43 5.06 85.56 -23.43
CA GLU A 43 3.91 84.76 -23.90
C GLU A 43 4.36 83.56 -24.76
N GLU A 44 5.42 83.70 -25.55
CA GLU A 44 5.99 82.59 -26.32
C GLU A 44 6.67 81.56 -25.40
N HIS A 45 7.35 82.03 -24.36
CA HIS A 45 7.96 81.18 -23.34
C HIS A 45 6.89 80.38 -22.56
N GLU A 46 5.79 81.01 -22.13
CA GLU A 46 4.67 80.31 -21.49
C GLU A 46 3.99 79.29 -22.44
N LYS A 47 3.78 79.63 -23.72
CA LYS A 47 3.26 78.68 -24.71
C LYS A 47 4.15 77.46 -24.91
N LEU A 48 5.47 77.67 -24.98
CA LEU A 48 6.43 76.56 -25.11
C LEU A 48 6.43 75.68 -23.85
N LEU A 49 6.37 76.28 -22.66
CA LEU A 49 6.28 75.56 -21.40
C LEU A 49 4.99 74.73 -21.28
N GLN A 50 3.87 75.29 -21.70
CA GLN A 50 2.57 74.61 -21.69
C GLN A 50 2.53 73.46 -22.71
N ALA A 51 3.03 73.67 -23.93
CA ALA A 51 3.13 72.61 -24.95
C ALA A 51 4.03 71.44 -24.51
N GLU A 52 5.16 71.71 -23.85
CA GLU A 52 6.03 70.67 -23.29
C GLU A 52 5.38 69.96 -22.08
N THR A 53 4.58 70.67 -21.28
CA THR A 53 3.80 70.08 -20.18
C THR A 53 2.72 69.14 -20.70
N ASP A 54 1.91 69.58 -21.67
CA ASP A 54 0.86 68.77 -22.30
C ASP A 54 1.46 67.54 -23.01
N ARG A 55 2.63 67.70 -23.64
CA ARG A 55 3.39 66.59 -24.23
C ARG A 55 3.79 65.56 -23.17
N ARG A 56 4.37 66.00 -22.05
CA ARG A 56 4.81 65.11 -20.96
C ARG A 56 3.63 64.43 -20.28
N VAL A 57 2.54 65.15 -20.04
CA VAL A 57 1.30 64.58 -19.50
C VAL A 57 0.76 63.52 -20.45
N THR A 58 0.68 63.80 -21.75
CA THR A 58 0.21 62.83 -22.76
C THR A 58 1.10 61.58 -22.79
N GLN A 59 2.43 61.74 -22.87
CA GLN A 59 3.37 60.61 -22.85
C GLN A 59 3.30 59.79 -21.55
N ALA A 60 3.16 60.45 -20.40
CA ALA A 60 3.00 59.77 -19.12
C ALA A 60 1.68 58.99 -19.03
N LEU A 61 0.59 59.53 -19.60
CA LEU A 61 -0.73 58.94 -19.60
C LEU A 61 -0.83 57.78 -20.60
N GLU A 62 -0.21 57.89 -21.77
CA GLU A 62 -0.02 56.80 -22.73
C GLU A 62 0.81 55.66 -22.14
N LYS A 63 1.96 55.98 -21.51
CA LYS A 63 2.80 54.99 -20.83
C LYS A 63 2.04 54.31 -19.69
N SER A 64 1.34 55.09 -18.85
CA SER A 64 0.50 54.55 -17.78
C SER A 64 -0.61 53.63 -18.31
N ARG A 65 -1.27 53.98 -19.42
CA ARG A 65 -2.25 53.09 -20.07
C ARG A 65 -1.60 51.80 -20.59
N ALA A 66 -0.44 51.89 -21.24
CA ALA A 66 0.26 50.72 -21.76
C ALA A 66 0.76 49.78 -20.64
N ASP A 67 1.27 50.34 -19.55
CA ASP A 67 1.77 49.55 -18.42
C ASP A 67 0.61 48.97 -17.58
N ASN A 68 -0.51 49.69 -17.42
CA ASN A 68 -1.74 49.12 -16.84
C ASN A 68 -2.34 48.01 -17.71
N GLN A 69 -2.36 48.16 -19.04
CA GLN A 69 -2.87 47.12 -19.93
C GLN A 69 -2.04 45.84 -19.80
N LYS A 70 -0.71 45.94 -19.82
CA LYS A 70 0.19 44.79 -19.58
C LYS A 70 -0.07 44.13 -18.22
N ALA A 71 -0.30 44.92 -17.17
CA ALA A 71 -0.59 44.39 -15.83
C ALA A 71 -1.94 43.64 -15.80
N ILE A 72 -2.96 44.16 -16.49
CA ILE A 72 -4.27 43.50 -16.66
C ILE A 72 -4.10 42.20 -17.46
N ASP A 73 -3.41 42.24 -18.60
CA ASP A 73 -3.20 41.07 -19.47
C ASP A 73 -2.44 39.95 -18.73
N ALA A 74 -1.40 40.32 -17.96
CA ALA A 74 -0.66 39.38 -17.12
C ALA A 74 -1.54 38.78 -16.01
N ALA A 75 -2.33 39.60 -15.30
CA ALA A 75 -3.24 39.12 -14.26
C ALA A 75 -4.33 38.19 -14.82
N VAL A 76 -4.87 38.48 -16.01
CA VAL A 76 -5.82 37.61 -16.72
C VAL A 76 -5.16 36.30 -17.13
N ALA A 77 -3.94 36.34 -17.67
CA ALA A 77 -3.20 35.13 -18.06
C ALA A 77 -2.92 34.21 -16.86
N ASP A 78 -2.47 34.76 -15.72
CA ASP A 78 -2.25 33.98 -14.50
C ASP A 78 -3.54 33.44 -13.89
N ALA A 79 -4.62 34.22 -13.86
CA ALA A 79 -5.92 33.76 -13.39
C ALA A 79 -6.47 32.61 -14.26
N LEU A 80 -6.34 32.71 -15.59
CA LEU A 80 -6.72 31.63 -16.52
C LEU A 80 -5.85 30.39 -16.32
N ARG A 81 -4.54 30.54 -16.08
CA ARG A 81 -3.62 29.42 -15.80
C ARG A 81 -3.99 28.72 -14.49
N GLN A 82 -4.23 29.46 -13.41
CA GLN A 82 -4.66 28.90 -12.12
C GLN A 82 -6.02 28.20 -12.22
N ALA A 83 -6.97 28.79 -12.97
CA ALA A 83 -8.28 28.18 -13.21
C ALA A 83 -8.22 26.90 -14.04
N LYS A 84 -7.23 26.76 -14.94
CA LYS A 84 -6.95 25.52 -15.68
C LYS A 84 -6.36 24.44 -14.77
N LEU A 85 -5.29 24.73 -14.03
CA LEU A 85 -4.73 23.79 -13.05
C LEU A 85 -5.82 23.30 -12.08
N SER A 86 -6.60 24.20 -11.49
CA SER A 86 -7.68 23.82 -10.57
C SER A 86 -8.75 22.89 -11.18
N LYS A 87 -8.92 22.87 -12.51
CA LYS A 87 -9.78 21.88 -13.20
C LYS A 87 -9.05 20.57 -13.41
N GLU A 88 -7.85 20.63 -14.00
CA GLU A 88 -6.99 19.47 -14.27
C GLU A 88 -6.69 18.68 -12.99
N ASP A 89 -6.38 19.35 -11.87
CA ASP A 89 -6.15 18.75 -10.56
C ASP A 89 -7.39 17.99 -10.03
N ARG A 90 -8.59 18.57 -10.17
CA ARG A 90 -9.84 17.90 -9.77
C ARG A 90 -10.18 16.72 -10.66
N GLU A 91 -9.93 16.84 -11.97
CA GLU A 91 -10.15 15.76 -12.92
C GLU A 91 -9.17 14.60 -12.65
N ALA A 92 -7.91 14.91 -12.34
CA ALA A 92 -6.90 13.93 -11.93
C ALA A 92 -7.26 13.25 -10.60
N GLU A 93 -7.69 14.00 -9.57
CA GLU A 93 -8.15 13.42 -8.29
C GLU A 93 -9.36 12.50 -8.50
N ALA A 94 -10.34 12.94 -9.30
CA ALA A 94 -11.52 12.14 -9.62
C ALA A 94 -11.17 10.86 -10.38
N GLN A 95 -10.26 10.93 -11.35
CA GLN A 95 -9.75 9.76 -12.08
C GLN A 95 -8.97 8.81 -11.16
N GLN A 96 -8.06 9.33 -10.33
CA GLN A 96 -7.29 8.53 -9.38
C GLN A 96 -8.21 7.81 -8.39
N LYS A 97 -9.23 8.50 -7.87
CA LYS A 97 -10.22 7.92 -6.96
C LYS A 97 -11.08 6.86 -7.65
N ALA A 98 -11.44 7.07 -8.93
CA ALA A 98 -12.16 6.07 -9.72
C ALA A 98 -11.30 4.82 -9.97
N GLN A 99 -10.02 4.99 -10.34
CA GLN A 99 -9.06 3.90 -10.53
C GLN A 99 -8.83 3.12 -9.23
N GLN A 100 -8.64 3.80 -8.09
CA GLN A 100 -8.52 3.15 -6.78
C GLN A 100 -9.79 2.39 -6.41
N ALA A 101 -10.98 2.94 -6.67
CA ALA A 101 -12.25 2.26 -6.42
C ALA A 101 -12.48 1.05 -7.36
N GLN A 102 -11.95 1.08 -8.58
CA GLN A 102 -11.94 -0.08 -9.49
C GLN A 102 -10.97 -1.15 -8.99
N ALA A 103 -9.71 -0.79 -8.73
CA ALA A 103 -8.69 -1.72 -8.22
C ALA A 103 -9.10 -2.38 -6.88
N GLN A 104 -9.75 -1.64 -5.97
CA GLN A 104 -10.30 -2.21 -4.74
C GLN A 104 -11.41 -3.22 -5.02
N LYS A 105 -12.33 -2.94 -5.95
CA LYS A 105 -13.40 -3.87 -6.34
C LYS A 105 -12.86 -5.12 -7.03
N GLU A 106 -11.88 -4.97 -7.92
CA GLU A 106 -11.22 -6.08 -8.61
C GLU A 106 -10.47 -6.97 -7.63
N ALA A 107 -9.72 -6.40 -6.67
CA ALA A 107 -9.06 -7.14 -5.61
C ALA A 107 -10.07 -7.85 -4.67
N GLU A 108 -11.20 -7.21 -4.35
CA GLU A 108 -12.25 -7.81 -3.51
C GLU A 108 -13.01 -8.94 -4.23
N LEU A 109 -13.25 -8.80 -5.55
CA LEU A 109 -13.83 -9.84 -6.40
C LEU A 109 -12.88 -11.02 -6.55
N SER A 110 -11.64 -10.80 -6.96
CA SER A 110 -10.61 -11.84 -7.08
C SER A 110 -10.42 -12.59 -5.76
N LYS A 111 -10.38 -11.89 -4.62
CA LYS A 111 -10.34 -12.52 -3.30
C LYS A 111 -11.58 -13.37 -3.02
N ARG A 112 -12.79 -12.92 -3.38
CA ARG A 112 -14.01 -13.73 -3.23
C ARG A 112 -13.99 -14.98 -4.10
N GLU A 113 -13.57 -14.84 -5.36
CA GLU A 113 -13.46 -15.94 -6.33
C GLU A 113 -12.49 -17.01 -5.84
N LEU A 114 -11.25 -16.63 -5.50
CA LEU A 114 -10.26 -17.54 -4.90
C LEU A 114 -10.75 -18.16 -3.58
N THR A 115 -11.48 -17.40 -2.75
CA THR A 115 -12.06 -17.93 -1.50
C THR A 115 -13.16 -18.97 -1.76
N LEU A 116 -13.91 -18.86 -2.87
CA LEU A 116 -14.92 -19.86 -3.25
C LEU A 116 -14.24 -21.11 -3.82
N GLU A 117 -13.29 -20.95 -4.74
CA GLU A 117 -12.51 -22.05 -5.33
C GLU A 117 -11.77 -22.84 -4.23
N ALA A 118 -11.10 -22.17 -3.30
CA ALA A 118 -10.46 -22.83 -2.16
C ALA A 118 -11.44 -23.62 -1.29
N LYS A 119 -12.68 -23.16 -1.10
CA LYS A 119 -13.70 -23.91 -0.33
C LYS A 119 -14.16 -25.16 -1.06
N GLU A 120 -14.17 -25.15 -2.39
CA GLU A 120 -14.50 -26.31 -3.20
C GLU A 120 -13.35 -27.32 -3.20
N LEU A 121 -12.12 -26.87 -3.46
CA LEU A 121 -10.90 -27.69 -3.41
C LEU A 121 -10.64 -28.32 -2.04
N LEU A 122 -10.89 -27.60 -0.94
CA LEU A 122 -10.81 -28.15 0.42
C LEU A 122 -11.81 -29.31 0.59
N VAL A 123 -13.05 -29.16 0.14
CA VAL A 123 -14.07 -30.24 0.21
C VAL A 123 -13.70 -31.42 -0.67
N GLU A 124 -13.21 -31.18 -1.88
CA GLU A 124 -12.77 -32.24 -2.81
C GLU A 124 -11.66 -33.11 -2.19
N LYS A 125 -10.71 -32.48 -1.48
CA LYS A 125 -9.63 -33.17 -0.75
C LYS A 125 -10.06 -33.71 0.62
N GLY A 126 -11.35 -33.62 0.98
CA GLY A 126 -11.88 -34.10 2.26
C GLY A 126 -11.45 -33.27 3.49
N LEU A 127 -10.93 -32.07 3.26
CA LEU A 127 -10.49 -31.13 4.29
C LEU A 127 -11.64 -30.24 4.77
N ASN A 128 -11.53 -29.76 6.02
CA ASN A 128 -12.52 -28.87 6.61
C ASN A 128 -12.46 -27.47 5.97
N LYS A 129 -13.62 -26.89 5.64
CA LYS A 129 -13.75 -25.51 5.15
C LYS A 129 -13.14 -24.46 6.10
N GLU A 130 -13.04 -24.75 7.39
CA GLU A 130 -12.37 -23.85 8.36
C GLU A 130 -10.88 -23.63 8.08
N PHE A 131 -10.22 -24.52 7.32
CA PHE A 131 -8.83 -24.31 6.87
C PHE A 131 -8.68 -23.12 5.93
N ILE A 132 -9.77 -22.56 5.39
CA ILE A 132 -9.77 -21.33 4.60
C ILE A 132 -9.05 -20.17 5.30
N ASN A 133 -9.05 -20.14 6.64
CA ASN A 133 -8.43 -19.08 7.44
C ASN A 133 -6.89 -19.17 7.51
N VAL A 134 -6.28 -20.27 7.04
CA VAL A 134 -4.82 -20.51 7.07
C VAL A 134 -4.20 -20.70 5.68
N LEU A 135 -4.96 -20.50 4.60
CA LEU A 135 -4.46 -20.57 3.22
C LEU A 135 -3.80 -19.27 2.76
N ASN A 136 -2.83 -19.37 1.85
CA ASN A 136 -2.29 -18.23 1.13
C ASN A 136 -3.18 -17.87 -0.07
N PHE A 137 -3.63 -16.62 -0.16
CA PHE A 137 -4.47 -16.11 -1.27
C PHE A 137 -3.73 -15.10 -2.19
N GLU A 138 -2.39 -15.07 -2.18
CA GLU A 138 -1.59 -14.23 -3.08
C GLU A 138 -1.81 -14.57 -4.56
N SER A 139 -2.05 -15.86 -4.86
CA SER A 139 -2.35 -16.35 -6.21
C SER A 139 -3.08 -17.69 -6.14
N GLN A 140 -3.68 -18.13 -7.25
CA GLN A 140 -4.30 -19.46 -7.38
C GLN A 140 -3.27 -20.59 -7.18
N GLU A 141 -2.02 -20.39 -7.61
CA GLU A 141 -0.91 -21.32 -7.42
C GLU A 141 -0.53 -21.42 -5.93
N SER A 142 -0.32 -20.28 -5.26
CA SER A 142 -0.02 -20.20 -3.82
C SER A 142 -1.12 -20.83 -2.96
N MET A 143 -2.38 -20.63 -3.36
CA MET A 143 -3.57 -21.18 -2.73
C MET A 143 -3.60 -22.70 -2.86
N THR A 144 -3.43 -23.23 -4.07
CA THR A 144 -3.42 -24.68 -4.34
C THR A 144 -2.28 -25.37 -3.59
N ALA A 145 -1.06 -24.81 -3.66
CA ALA A 145 0.10 -25.33 -2.93
C ALA A 145 -0.10 -25.32 -1.40
N SER A 146 -0.79 -24.31 -0.85
CA SER A 146 -1.15 -24.25 0.58
C SER A 146 -2.15 -25.35 0.96
N ILE A 147 -3.16 -25.60 0.12
CA ILE A 147 -4.14 -26.66 0.32
C ILE A 147 -3.46 -28.03 0.28
N ASP A 148 -2.56 -28.26 -0.68
CA ASP A 148 -1.82 -29.51 -0.82
C ASP A 148 -0.89 -29.77 0.37
N ALA A 149 -0.14 -28.77 0.83
CA ALA A 149 0.71 -28.89 2.01
C ALA A 149 -0.08 -29.24 3.29
N ILE A 150 -1.27 -28.65 3.47
CA ILE A 150 -2.18 -29.01 4.58
C ILE A 150 -2.70 -30.44 4.41
N SER A 151 -3.08 -30.84 3.19
CA SER A 151 -3.57 -32.18 2.87
C SER A 151 -2.52 -33.25 3.24
N GLU A 152 -1.28 -33.07 2.77
CA GLU A 152 -0.18 -33.98 3.08
C GLU A 152 0.12 -34.07 4.57
N PHE A 153 0.13 -32.93 5.28
CA PHE A 153 0.34 -32.88 6.72
C PHE A 153 -0.76 -33.64 7.48
N VAL A 154 -2.03 -33.38 7.16
CA VAL A 154 -3.17 -34.04 7.82
C VAL A 154 -3.17 -35.55 7.55
N ILE A 155 -2.92 -35.98 6.31
CA ILE A 155 -2.84 -37.41 5.95
C ILE A 155 -1.70 -38.09 6.73
N LYS A 156 -0.52 -37.48 6.78
CA LYS A 156 0.65 -37.99 7.51
C LYS A 156 0.35 -38.16 9.01
N GLU A 157 -0.28 -37.17 9.63
CA GLU A 157 -0.50 -37.19 11.07
C GLU A 157 -1.67 -38.11 11.48
N ILE A 158 -2.67 -38.28 10.61
CA ILE A 158 -3.68 -39.34 10.75
C ILE A 158 -3.01 -40.72 10.65
N ALA A 159 -2.15 -40.95 9.65
CA ALA A 159 -1.45 -42.23 9.48
C ALA A 159 -0.56 -42.57 10.69
N SER A 160 0.23 -41.60 11.17
CA SER A 160 1.05 -41.70 12.39
C SER A 160 0.19 -41.97 13.63
N GLY A 161 -0.93 -41.26 13.79
CA GLY A 161 -1.89 -41.47 14.88
C GLY A 161 -2.51 -42.86 14.88
N ILE A 162 -2.91 -43.38 13.71
CA ILE A 162 -3.42 -44.75 13.54
C ILE A 162 -2.34 -45.77 13.87
N GLU A 163 -1.12 -45.62 13.33
CA GLU A 163 -0.02 -46.55 13.59
C GLU A 163 0.32 -46.63 15.09
N ASN A 164 0.42 -45.48 15.76
CA ASN A 164 0.66 -45.40 17.20
C ASN A 164 -0.51 -45.96 18.03
N GLY A 165 -1.75 -45.71 17.60
CA GLY A 165 -2.96 -46.29 18.19
C GLY A 165 -2.97 -47.82 18.10
N VAL A 166 -2.65 -48.37 16.93
CA VAL A 166 -2.54 -49.82 16.69
C VAL A 166 -1.40 -50.43 17.50
N LYS A 167 -0.20 -49.83 17.50
CA LYS A 167 0.94 -50.26 18.33
C LYS A 167 0.56 -50.31 19.81
N LYS A 168 -0.10 -49.27 20.32
CA LYS A 168 -0.57 -49.22 21.72
C LYS A 168 -1.60 -50.32 22.00
N ARG A 169 -2.61 -50.49 21.14
CA ARG A 169 -3.61 -51.56 21.30
C ARG A 169 -3.02 -52.95 21.25
N LEU A 170 -2.02 -53.18 20.40
CA LEU A 170 -1.32 -54.45 20.29
C LEU A 170 -0.48 -54.72 21.55
N ALA A 171 0.20 -53.70 22.09
CA ALA A 171 0.92 -53.80 23.36
C ALA A 171 -0.03 -54.03 24.55
N ASP A 172 -1.12 -53.26 24.66
CA ASP A 172 -2.15 -53.42 25.70
C ASP A 172 -2.75 -54.85 25.68
N SER A 173 -2.99 -55.40 24.48
CA SER A 173 -3.52 -56.76 24.27
C SER A 173 -2.49 -57.86 24.52
N ALA A 174 -1.20 -57.60 24.28
CA ALA A 174 -0.12 -58.52 24.63
C ALA A 174 0.11 -58.63 26.15
N ILE A 175 -0.34 -57.64 26.92
CA ILE A 175 -0.18 -57.57 28.38
C ILE A 175 -1.42 -58.14 29.12
N ASN A 176 -2.60 -58.17 28.50
CA ASN A 176 -3.85 -58.66 29.10
C ASN A 176 -4.46 -59.84 28.33
N PRO A 177 -4.16 -61.10 28.67
CA PRO A 177 -4.80 -62.30 28.07
C PRO A 177 -6.23 -62.56 28.58
N ALA A 178 -6.88 -61.56 29.20
CA ALA A 178 -8.20 -61.68 29.84
C ALA A 178 -9.34 -61.28 28.88
N GLY A 179 -9.50 -62.03 27.79
CA GLY A 179 -10.59 -61.82 26.83
C GLY A 179 -10.41 -62.68 25.59
N GLY A 180 -11.25 -63.70 25.42
CA GLY A 180 -11.16 -64.65 24.30
C GLY A 180 -11.48 -64.01 22.95
N ALA A 181 -10.48 -63.40 22.31
CA ALA A 181 -10.55 -62.88 20.96
C ALA A 181 -9.44 -63.51 20.09
N LYS A 182 -9.82 -64.09 18.95
CA LYS A 182 -8.88 -64.66 17.97
C LYS A 182 -8.01 -63.57 17.34
N GLY A 183 -6.88 -63.27 17.97
CA GLY A 183 -5.79 -62.47 17.42
C GLY A 183 -4.52 -63.31 17.39
N THR A 184 -3.77 -63.27 16.29
CA THR A 184 -2.51 -64.00 16.12
C THR A 184 -1.38 -63.36 16.93
N ALA A 185 -1.45 -63.48 18.25
CA ALA A 185 -0.24 -63.53 19.04
C ALA A 185 0.61 -64.69 18.50
N THR A 186 1.87 -64.43 18.20
CA THR A 186 2.87 -65.47 17.89
C THR A 186 3.10 -66.28 19.16
N ALA A 187 2.22 -67.26 19.41
CA ALA A 187 2.34 -68.20 20.50
C ALA A 187 3.67 -68.94 20.35
N THR A 188 4.67 -68.55 21.13
CA THR A 188 5.97 -69.21 21.13
C THR A 188 5.80 -70.59 21.77
N LYS A 189 6.58 -71.59 21.35
CA LYS A 189 6.52 -72.94 21.94
C LYS A 189 6.77 -72.93 23.46
N GLU A 190 7.54 -71.95 23.96
CA GLU A 190 7.70 -71.71 25.40
C GLU A 190 6.42 -71.24 26.11
N SER A 191 5.62 -70.39 25.46
CA SER A 191 4.33 -69.97 26.02
C SER A 191 3.37 -71.15 26.11
N PHE A 192 3.33 -72.01 25.08
CA PHE A 192 2.55 -73.25 25.09
C PHE A 192 2.99 -74.23 26.19
N ALA A 193 4.29 -74.40 26.42
CA ALA A 193 4.78 -75.25 27.52
C ALA A 193 4.21 -74.80 28.88
N LYS A 194 4.19 -73.48 29.13
CA LYS A 194 3.75 -72.84 30.38
C LYS A 194 2.22 -72.74 30.56
N MET A 195 1.41 -72.97 29.51
CA MET A 195 -0.06 -72.97 29.62
C MET A 195 -0.59 -74.09 30.53
N SER A 196 -1.70 -73.84 31.23
CA SER A 196 -2.42 -74.85 32.00
C SER A 196 -3.02 -75.94 31.09
N TYR A 197 -3.44 -77.06 31.68
CA TYR A 197 -4.13 -78.12 30.94
C TYR A 197 -5.45 -77.62 30.31
N GLU A 198 -6.20 -76.77 31.02
CA GLU A 198 -7.44 -76.17 30.55
C GLU A 198 -7.18 -75.26 29.35
N GLN A 199 -6.18 -74.37 29.43
CA GLN A 199 -5.77 -73.49 28.33
C GLN A 199 -5.30 -74.28 27.09
N LYS A 200 -4.60 -75.41 27.30
CA LYS A 200 -4.20 -76.33 26.21
C LYS A 200 -5.41 -76.99 25.55
N THR A 201 -6.41 -77.40 26.32
CA THR A 201 -7.67 -77.97 25.83
C THR A 201 -8.52 -76.93 25.08
N GLU A 202 -8.62 -75.70 25.58
CA GLU A 202 -9.27 -74.60 24.89
C GLU A 202 -8.58 -74.26 23.56
N LEU A 203 -7.24 -74.28 23.53
CA LEU A 203 -6.48 -74.07 22.29
C LEU A 203 -6.73 -75.20 21.28
N TYR A 204 -6.78 -76.46 21.72
CA TYR A 204 -7.11 -77.60 20.87
C TYR A 204 -8.52 -77.47 20.24
N ASN A 205 -9.50 -77.07 21.05
CA ASN A 205 -10.89 -76.92 20.61
C ASN A 205 -11.10 -75.71 19.68
N ASN A 206 -10.45 -74.58 19.97
CA ASN A 206 -10.68 -73.32 19.24
C ASN A 206 -9.71 -73.09 18.06
N ASN A 207 -8.53 -73.73 18.07
CA ASN A 207 -7.51 -73.63 17.03
C ASN A 207 -6.58 -74.87 17.00
N ARG A 208 -7.12 -75.98 16.48
CA ARG A 208 -6.43 -77.28 16.39
C ARG A 208 -5.10 -77.25 15.63
N GLU A 209 -4.97 -76.43 14.58
CA GLU A 209 -3.73 -76.29 13.80
C GLU A 209 -2.62 -75.61 14.62
N LEU A 210 -2.97 -74.55 15.35
CA LEU A 210 -2.03 -73.88 16.25
C LEU A 210 -1.63 -74.80 17.41
N TYR A 211 -2.57 -75.54 18.00
CA TYR A 211 -2.23 -76.56 18.99
C TYR A 211 -1.20 -77.57 18.44
N ASN A 212 -1.48 -78.17 17.28
CA ASN A 212 -0.63 -79.20 16.68
C ASN A 212 0.78 -78.70 16.34
N SER A 213 0.92 -77.45 15.87
CA SER A 213 2.22 -76.87 15.53
C SER A 213 3.08 -76.53 16.77
N LEU A 214 2.44 -76.24 17.90
CA LEU A 214 3.10 -75.95 19.17
C LEU A 214 3.39 -77.21 19.99
N SER A 215 2.54 -78.24 19.91
CA SER A 215 2.71 -79.51 20.61
C SER A 215 3.75 -80.45 19.99
N GLN A 216 4.15 -80.21 18.74
CA GLN A 216 5.19 -81.00 18.07
C GLN A 216 6.60 -80.64 18.58
N GLN A 217 7.16 -81.55 19.39
CA GLN A 217 8.60 -81.67 19.61
C GLN A 217 9.27 -82.09 18.30
N ASN A 218 10.25 -81.32 17.83
CA ASN A 218 11.30 -81.92 17.02
C ASN A 218 12.19 -82.75 17.96
N LYS A 219 12.57 -83.95 17.51
CA LYS A 219 13.62 -84.77 18.13
C LYS A 219 14.98 -84.09 18.01
#